data_AF-A0A1F3T4T2-F1
#
_entry.id   AF-A0A1F3T4T2-F1
#
_cell.length_a   1.000
_cell.length_b   1.000
_cell.length_c   1.000
_cell.angle_alpha   90.00
_cell.angle_beta   90.00
_cell.angle_gamma   90.00
#
_symmetry.space_group_name_H-M   'P 1'
#
loop_
_entity.id
_entity.type
_entity.pdbx_description
1 polymer ?
#
loop_
_entity_poly.entity_id
_entity_poly.type
_entity_poly.pdbx_seq_one_letter_code
_entity_poly.pdbx_strand_id
1 'polypeptide(L)'
;MKVFIIGFLILLVSCGSKNSGPKTKKIIENTYGNPVIAKLFDEECDENHSLSRLGYMDVFYKQSGMERAERFDFRDYQGNPLSGKFVKNVYHSGRYVDRFRYNETLKLLIPESSRMVQKSQPLYICGDDRSYPRDSIEASAFSALLSLEKSYQFYVDSTNDTSLPSISLNMNERYVKEIVYKETDNEIFIASSDLVDNAIYSFENKSISFYPQNKENPIFGSSPAWRIPFITSHEMGHHVLNYYIPVDEFFSVEVVEQYIKHSTQLAGNNGDFFFGKILVEEMEPQTEGILKILLAYHEAFADIFAYLSLGPNFNMLVGVDCMQTSRDVDSNIFEDYTEKKLSYTVVERYLKPVSVKDLTSKKSCAIPNFKDPHDVGAVVAHTMGTLLKLGNIMTAADKLRVMTNWVKLVKVKFPLLMLMPPKEFFKETLKMFFEVLNNYSALNENHCVYIDQAFAGLDYVTTYSEATGECSVK
;
A
#
# COMPACT_ATOMS: atom_id res chain seq x y z
N MET A 1 -91.29 -20.22 5.56
CA MET A 1 -91.17 -19.33 4.39
C MET A 1 -91.62 -17.92 4.79
N LYS A 2 -90.68 -17.04 5.12
CA LYS A 2 -90.71 -15.58 4.97
C LYS A 2 -89.41 -15.01 5.54
N VAL A 3 -88.73 -14.28 4.67
CA VAL A 3 -87.43 -13.60 4.77
C VAL A 3 -87.58 -12.34 5.64
N PHE A 4 -86.56 -11.95 6.41
CA PHE A 4 -85.88 -10.64 6.25
C PHE A 4 -84.63 -10.51 7.13
N ILE A 5 -83.55 -10.12 6.45
CA ILE A 5 -82.21 -9.79 6.92
C ILE A 5 -82.19 -8.33 7.35
N ILE A 6 -81.76 -8.02 8.59
CA ILE A 6 -81.04 -6.80 9.03
C ILE A 6 -80.29 -7.25 10.30
N GLY A 7 -78.97 -7.41 10.34
CA GLY A 7 -77.98 -6.37 10.14
C GLY A 7 -77.57 -5.79 11.50
N PHE A 8 -76.76 -6.50 12.29
CA PHE A 8 -76.02 -5.90 13.41
C PHE A 8 -74.65 -6.57 13.55
N LEU A 9 -73.66 -5.82 13.10
CA LEU A 9 -72.24 -6.11 13.06
C LEU A 9 -71.64 -5.36 14.25
N ILE A 10 -71.51 -6.00 15.41
CA ILE A 10 -70.89 -5.40 16.61
C ILE A 10 -70.08 -6.46 17.39
N LEU A 11 -68.77 -6.22 17.42
CA LEU A 11 -67.78 -6.55 18.46
C LEU A 11 -67.42 -8.02 18.69
N LEU A 12 -66.68 -8.59 17.74
CA LEU A 12 -65.50 -9.37 18.14
C LEU A 12 -64.32 -8.40 18.26
N VAL A 13 -64.03 -8.05 19.52
CA VAL A 13 -62.81 -7.36 19.96
C VAL A 13 -61.64 -8.28 19.65
N SER A 14 -61.12 -8.21 18.43
CA SER A 14 -59.74 -8.59 18.18
C SER A 14 -58.89 -7.46 18.76
N CYS A 15 -58.20 -7.78 19.85
CA CYS A 15 -57.10 -6.97 20.37
C CYS A 15 -56.10 -6.74 19.24
N GLY A 16 -56.24 -5.61 18.54
CA GLY A 16 -55.15 -5.09 17.74
C GLY A 16 -53.95 -4.99 18.67
N SER A 17 -52.91 -5.78 18.40
CA SER A 17 -51.62 -5.55 19.02
C SER A 17 -51.33 -4.07 18.78
N LYS A 18 -51.14 -3.33 19.87
CA LYS A 18 -50.55 -2.00 19.80
C LYS A 18 -49.32 -2.18 18.91
N ASN A 19 -49.35 -1.56 17.73
CA ASN A 19 -48.14 -1.26 16.99
C ASN A 19 -47.31 -0.40 17.94
N SER A 20 -46.47 -1.05 18.73
CA SER A 20 -45.36 -0.40 19.40
C SER A 20 -44.60 0.24 18.27
N GLY A 21 -44.65 1.57 18.18
CA GLY A 21 -43.86 2.32 17.22
C GLY A 21 -42.42 1.83 17.24
N PRO A 22 -41.69 1.97 16.12
CA PRO A 22 -40.34 1.46 15.99
C PRO A 22 -39.52 1.89 17.21
N LYS A 23 -39.12 0.92 18.03
CA LYS A 23 -38.27 1.20 19.18
C LYS A 23 -36.99 1.79 18.63
N THR A 24 -36.68 3.03 19.01
CA THR A 24 -35.43 3.68 18.63
C THR A 24 -34.28 2.84 19.17
N LYS A 25 -33.49 2.24 18.28
CA LYS A 25 -32.33 1.43 18.65
C LYS A 25 -31.25 2.36 19.20
N LYS A 26 -30.72 2.05 20.38
CA LYS A 26 -29.57 2.74 20.97
C LYS A 26 -28.28 2.17 20.38
N ILE A 27 -27.38 3.03 19.91
CA ILE A 27 -26.06 2.64 19.41
C ILE A 27 -25.04 2.86 20.53
N ILE A 28 -24.20 1.86 20.80
CA ILE A 28 -23.09 1.92 21.76
C ILE A 28 -21.79 1.73 20.98
N GLU A 29 -20.90 2.73 21.01
CA GLU A 29 -19.67 2.79 20.20
C GLU A 29 -18.41 2.70 21.07
N ASN A 30 -17.47 1.83 20.68
CA ASN A 30 -16.11 1.79 21.21
C ASN A 30 -15.13 2.15 20.07
N THR A 31 -14.24 3.12 20.26
CA THR A 31 -13.31 3.61 19.22
C THR A 31 -11.86 3.23 19.51
N TYR A 32 -11.14 2.77 18.50
CA TYR A 32 -9.72 2.40 18.55
C TYR A 32 -8.90 3.10 17.43
N GLY A 33 -7.57 3.13 17.57
CA GLY A 33 -6.64 3.73 16.59
C GLY A 33 -6.27 5.19 16.85
N ASN A 34 -6.98 5.91 17.74
CA ASN A 34 -6.69 7.27 18.21
C ASN A 34 -5.92 8.18 17.21
N PRO A 35 -6.51 8.50 16.04
CA PRO A 35 -5.82 9.20 14.96
C PRO A 35 -5.51 10.66 15.33
N VAL A 36 -4.32 11.12 14.97
CA VAL A 36 -3.93 12.54 14.99
C VAL A 36 -4.36 13.18 13.67
N ILE A 37 -5.48 13.90 13.71
CA ILE A 37 -6.04 14.58 12.55
C ILE A 37 -5.28 15.89 12.32
N ALA A 38 -4.57 15.97 11.19
CA ALA A 38 -3.97 17.23 10.72
C ALA A 38 -5.07 18.28 10.51
N LYS A 39 -4.80 19.52 10.94
CA LYS A 39 -5.78 20.61 10.85
C LYS A 39 -5.67 21.28 9.48
N LEU A 40 -6.80 21.59 8.87
CA LEU A 40 -6.82 22.50 7.74
C LEU A 40 -6.43 23.91 8.24
N PHE A 41 -5.60 24.61 7.50
CA PHE A 41 -5.31 26.01 7.81
C PHE A 41 -6.45 26.87 7.26
N ASP A 42 -7.41 27.16 8.13
CA ASP A 42 -8.67 27.84 7.82
C ASP A 42 -8.45 29.35 7.60
N GLU A 43 -7.97 29.70 6.41
CA GLU A 43 -8.04 31.06 5.86
C GLU A 43 -8.82 31.01 4.55
N GLU A 44 -9.70 31.99 4.31
CA GLU A 44 -10.47 32.09 3.06
C GLU A 44 -9.51 32.24 1.87
N CYS A 45 -9.23 31.13 1.17
CA CYS A 45 -8.58 31.14 -0.13
C CYS A 45 -9.65 31.39 -1.20
N ASP A 46 -9.39 32.28 -2.16
CA ASP A 46 -10.22 32.35 -3.36
C ASP A 46 -10.10 31.03 -4.15
N GLU A 47 -11.22 30.51 -4.69
CA GLU A 47 -11.30 29.23 -5.43
C GLU A 47 -10.36 29.21 -6.67
N ASN A 48 -9.85 30.38 -7.06
CA ASN A 48 -8.90 30.59 -8.16
C ASN A 48 -7.45 30.21 -7.86
N HIS A 49 -7.12 29.80 -6.63
CA HIS A 49 -5.77 29.35 -6.28
C HIS A 49 -5.62 27.83 -6.36
N SER A 50 -5.39 27.35 -7.59
CA SER A 50 -5.09 25.94 -7.88
C SER A 50 -3.63 25.58 -7.58
N LEU A 51 -3.38 24.28 -7.32
CA LEU A 51 -2.03 23.68 -7.22
C LEU A 51 -1.12 23.97 -8.42
N SER A 52 -1.69 24.38 -9.56
CA SER A 52 -0.94 24.78 -10.75
C SER A 52 -0.35 26.20 -10.65
N ARG A 53 -0.14 26.74 -9.45
CA ARG A 53 0.54 28.03 -9.25
C ARG A 53 1.60 28.04 -8.16
N LEU A 54 1.85 26.91 -7.47
CA LEU A 54 2.76 26.87 -6.32
C LEU A 54 4.14 27.46 -6.66
N GLY A 55 4.53 28.50 -5.94
CA GLY A 55 5.88 29.07 -5.96
C GLY A 55 6.75 28.50 -4.85
N TYR A 56 7.34 29.37 -4.03
CA TYR A 56 8.24 28.96 -2.95
C TYR A 56 7.46 28.57 -1.70
N MET A 57 7.54 27.30 -1.31
CA MET A 57 6.87 26.80 -0.10
C MET A 57 7.87 26.27 0.91
N ASP A 58 7.57 26.46 2.19
CA ASP A 58 8.30 25.80 3.28
C ASP A 58 7.85 24.34 3.38
N VAL A 59 8.80 23.42 3.25
CA VAL A 59 8.57 21.96 3.27
C VAL A 59 9.26 21.34 4.47
N PHE A 60 8.56 20.45 5.19
CA PHE A 60 9.08 19.79 6.40
C PHE A 60 9.15 18.27 6.19
N TYR A 61 10.33 17.67 6.36
CA TYR A 61 10.53 16.25 6.10
C TYR A 61 11.62 15.64 6.99
N LYS A 62 11.70 14.32 7.06
CA LYS A 62 12.79 13.58 7.71
C LYS A 62 13.90 13.26 6.72
N GLN A 63 15.14 13.48 7.14
CA GLN A 63 16.35 13.14 6.41
C GLN A 63 17.36 12.53 7.38
N SER A 64 17.71 11.27 7.16
CA SER A 64 18.62 10.52 8.06
C SER A 64 18.21 10.61 9.54
N GLY A 65 16.91 10.46 9.82
CA GLY A 65 16.34 10.48 11.17
C GLY A 65 16.14 11.88 11.79
N MET A 66 16.61 12.94 11.15
CA MET A 66 16.45 14.32 11.62
C MET A 66 15.34 15.03 10.86
N GLU A 67 14.53 15.84 11.56
CA GLU A 67 13.63 16.77 10.90
C GLU A 67 14.42 17.88 10.18
N ARG A 68 13.99 18.17 8.96
CA ARG A 68 14.51 19.24 8.10
C ARG A 68 13.37 20.15 7.68
N ALA A 69 13.73 21.39 7.40
CA ALA A 69 12.89 22.37 6.76
C ALA A 69 13.67 22.95 5.59
N GLU A 70 13.07 22.99 4.40
CA GLU A 70 13.65 23.64 3.23
C GLU A 70 12.59 24.49 2.53
N ARG A 71 13.01 25.62 1.94
CA ARG A 71 12.15 26.41 1.06
C ARG A 71 12.34 25.89 -0.36
N PHE A 72 11.32 25.26 -0.93
CA PHE A 72 11.36 24.63 -2.23
C PHE A 72 10.53 25.41 -3.24
N ASP A 73 11.06 25.60 -4.45
CA ASP A 73 10.31 26.19 -5.57
C ASP A 73 9.57 25.09 -6.33
N PHE A 74 8.25 25.10 -6.28
CA PHE A 74 7.41 24.17 -7.04
C PHE A 74 7.22 24.59 -8.51
N ARG A 75 8.12 25.40 -9.06
CA ARG A 75 8.18 25.80 -10.48
C ARG A 75 9.45 25.29 -11.17
N ASP A 76 9.36 25.06 -12.47
CA ASP A 76 10.50 24.78 -13.33
C ASP A 76 11.30 26.05 -13.65
N TYR A 77 12.42 25.91 -14.34
CA TYR A 77 13.33 27.03 -14.69
C TYR A 77 12.68 28.10 -15.58
N GLN A 78 11.56 27.80 -16.22
CA GLN A 78 10.78 28.74 -17.04
C GLN A 78 9.67 29.41 -16.21
N GLY A 79 9.55 29.06 -14.93
CA GLY A 79 8.51 29.52 -14.03
C GLY A 79 7.19 28.77 -14.20
N ASN A 80 7.13 27.68 -14.97
CA ASN A 80 5.92 26.89 -15.06
C ASN A 80 5.80 25.99 -13.81
N PRO A 81 4.60 25.71 -13.33
CA PRO A 81 4.40 24.79 -12.20
C PRO A 81 4.99 23.40 -12.49
N LEU A 82 5.76 22.87 -11.54
CA LEU A 82 6.06 21.44 -11.42
C LEU A 82 4.80 20.72 -10.93
N SER A 83 4.18 21.25 -9.87
CA SER A 83 2.92 20.78 -9.34
C SER A 83 1.78 20.96 -10.36
N GLY A 84 1.04 19.89 -10.62
CA GLY A 84 -0.01 19.86 -11.64
C GLY A 84 0.36 19.14 -12.94
N LYS A 85 1.66 18.85 -13.20
CA LYS A 85 2.06 17.98 -14.32
C LYS A 85 1.83 16.51 -14.00
N PHE A 86 2.39 16.03 -12.89
CA PHE A 86 2.25 14.64 -12.44
C PHE A 86 1.15 14.48 -11.36
N VAL A 87 1.15 15.32 -10.32
CA VAL A 87 0.06 15.32 -9.33
C VAL A 87 -1.03 16.27 -9.79
N LYS A 88 -2.16 15.73 -10.24
CA LYS A 88 -3.25 16.52 -10.83
C LYS A 88 -4.06 17.27 -9.78
N ASN A 89 -4.39 16.59 -8.69
CA ASN A 89 -5.22 17.12 -7.62
C ASN A 89 -4.69 16.66 -6.27
N VAL A 90 -4.82 17.52 -5.28
CA VAL A 90 -4.66 17.17 -3.86
C VAL A 90 -6.02 17.31 -3.21
N TYR A 91 -6.43 16.29 -2.48
CA TYR A 91 -7.66 16.26 -1.70
C TYR A 91 -7.35 16.03 -0.23
N HIS A 92 -8.32 16.33 0.63
CA HIS A 92 -8.20 16.06 2.05
C HIS A 92 -9.52 15.61 2.68
N SER A 93 -9.40 15.05 3.88
CA SER A 93 -10.52 14.77 4.79
C SER A 93 -11.61 13.86 4.21
N GLY A 94 -11.26 12.98 3.27
CA GLY A 94 -12.12 11.87 2.87
C GLY A 94 -12.37 10.92 4.04
N ARG A 95 -13.58 10.33 4.12
CA ARG A 95 -13.90 9.31 5.12
C ARG A 95 -14.65 8.15 4.51
N TYR A 96 -14.06 6.96 4.65
CA TYR A 96 -14.58 5.67 4.22
C TYR A 96 -14.92 4.83 5.46
N VAL A 97 -16.00 4.07 5.35
CA VAL A 97 -16.46 3.18 6.41
C VAL A 97 -16.71 1.80 5.82
N ASP A 98 -15.94 0.82 6.30
CA ASP A 98 -16.17 -0.60 6.04
C ASP A 98 -16.86 -1.21 7.26
N ARG A 99 -18.11 -1.64 7.06
CA ARG A 99 -18.94 -2.25 8.11
C ARG A 99 -18.96 -3.76 7.97
N PHE A 100 -18.76 -4.44 9.09
CA PHE A 100 -18.79 -5.88 9.24
C PHE A 100 -19.77 -6.28 10.34
N ARG A 101 -20.44 -7.42 10.18
CA ARG A 101 -21.24 -8.06 11.23
C ARG A 101 -20.49 -9.26 11.79
N TYR A 102 -20.33 -9.31 13.10
CA TYR A 102 -19.81 -10.51 13.76
C TYR A 102 -20.92 -11.55 13.90
N ASN A 103 -20.67 -12.74 13.39
CA ASN A 103 -21.49 -13.92 13.54
C ASN A 103 -20.94 -14.75 14.71
N GLU A 104 -21.65 -14.76 15.84
CA GLU A 104 -21.23 -15.48 17.04
C GLU A 104 -21.12 -17.00 16.84
N THR A 105 -22.01 -17.58 16.03
CA THR A 105 -22.06 -19.04 15.77
C THR A 105 -20.83 -19.50 15.02
N LEU A 106 -20.47 -18.79 13.96
CA LEU A 106 -19.34 -19.13 13.11
C LEU A 106 -18.03 -18.52 13.60
N LYS A 107 -18.10 -17.59 14.56
CA LYS A 107 -16.99 -16.75 15.04
C LYS A 107 -16.29 -16.05 13.87
N LEU A 108 -17.09 -15.52 12.93
CA LEU A 108 -16.66 -14.85 11.70
C LEU A 108 -17.20 -13.42 11.63
N LEU A 109 -16.41 -12.48 11.12
CA LEU A 109 -16.85 -11.18 10.62
C LEU A 109 -17.32 -11.35 9.16
N ILE A 110 -18.55 -10.92 8.90
CA ILE A 110 -19.19 -10.94 7.59
C ILE A 110 -19.22 -9.50 7.09
N PRO A 111 -18.64 -9.19 5.92
CA PRO A 111 -18.76 -7.87 5.31
C PRO A 111 -20.24 -7.51 5.07
N GLU A 112 -20.66 -6.30 5.48
CA GLU A 112 -22.03 -5.81 5.23
C GLU A 112 -22.07 -4.72 4.17
N SER A 113 -21.17 -3.74 4.28
CA SER A 113 -21.14 -2.60 3.37
C SER A 113 -19.78 -1.90 3.41
N SER A 114 -19.33 -1.42 2.27
CA SER A 114 -18.27 -0.43 2.16
C SER A 114 -18.87 0.85 1.58
N ARG A 115 -18.62 2.00 2.20
CA ARG A 115 -19.13 3.28 1.68
C ARG A 115 -18.25 4.47 2.07
N MET A 116 -18.22 5.45 1.18
CA MET A 116 -17.74 6.79 1.49
C MET A 116 -18.83 7.53 2.27
N VAL A 117 -18.53 7.95 3.50
CA VAL A 117 -19.45 8.73 4.35
C VAL A 117 -19.15 10.23 4.32
N GLN A 118 -17.93 10.60 3.93
CA GLN A 118 -17.53 11.98 3.68
C GLN A 118 -16.68 12.02 2.40
N LYS A 119 -17.13 12.82 1.42
CA LYS A 119 -16.39 13.03 0.19
C LYS A 119 -15.16 13.89 0.45
N SER A 120 -14.03 13.47 -0.10
CA SER A 120 -12.78 14.23 -0.06
C SER A 120 -12.98 15.61 -0.70
N GLN A 121 -12.43 16.64 -0.06
CA GLN A 121 -12.51 18.02 -0.53
C GLN A 121 -11.20 18.41 -1.22
N PRO A 122 -11.23 19.18 -2.32
CA PRO A 122 -10.00 19.71 -2.91
C PRO A 122 -9.24 20.57 -1.90
N LEU A 123 -7.92 20.43 -1.86
CA LEU A 123 -7.06 21.28 -1.06
C LEU A 123 -6.72 22.55 -1.85
N TYR A 124 -7.04 23.71 -1.29
CA TYR A 124 -6.74 25.03 -1.88
C TYR A 124 -5.56 25.68 -1.16
N ILE A 125 -4.66 26.32 -1.91
CA ILE A 125 -3.45 26.95 -1.38
C ILE A 125 -3.53 28.46 -1.57
N CYS A 126 -3.82 29.19 -0.49
CA CYS A 126 -3.99 30.65 -0.41
C CYS A 126 -2.85 31.58 -0.92
N GLY A 127 -1.72 31.08 -1.41
CA GLY A 127 -0.70 31.90 -2.09
C GLY A 127 0.75 31.39 -2.03
N ASP A 128 1.56 31.81 -3.00
CA ASP A 128 2.84 31.22 -3.41
C ASP A 128 4.05 31.49 -2.49
N ASP A 129 3.86 32.27 -1.41
CA ASP A 129 4.90 32.66 -0.45
C ASP A 129 4.39 32.64 1.00
N ARG A 130 3.24 31.99 1.26
CA ARG A 130 2.70 31.87 2.62
C ARG A 130 3.40 30.75 3.39
N SER A 131 3.69 31.01 4.67
CA SER A 131 4.11 29.96 5.60
C SER A 131 2.89 29.26 6.17
N TYR A 132 2.77 27.96 5.93
CA TYR A 132 1.72 27.14 6.52
C TYR A 132 2.20 26.52 7.83
N PRO A 133 1.34 26.40 8.86
CA PRO A 133 1.73 25.74 10.09
C PRO A 133 2.22 24.32 9.83
N ARG A 134 3.30 23.91 10.49
CA ARG A 134 3.95 22.61 10.27
C ARG A 134 3.00 21.40 10.38
N ASP A 135 1.99 21.48 11.24
CA ASP A 135 1.03 20.40 11.48
C ASP A 135 -0.29 20.59 10.70
N SER A 136 -0.28 21.47 9.69
CA SER A 136 -1.40 21.69 8.78
C SER A 136 -1.45 20.66 7.66
N ILE A 137 -2.62 20.49 7.03
CA ILE A 137 -2.80 19.62 5.87
C ILE A 137 -1.98 20.14 4.68
N GLU A 138 -1.86 21.45 4.52
CA GLU A 138 -1.12 22.14 3.47
C GLU A 138 0.38 21.85 3.58
N ALA A 139 0.97 22.07 4.76
CA ALA A 139 2.37 21.74 5.01
C ALA A 139 2.64 20.23 4.79
N SER A 140 1.70 19.38 5.18
CA SER A 140 1.77 17.93 4.97
C SER A 140 1.75 17.56 3.49
N ALA A 141 0.89 18.23 2.70
CA ALA A 141 0.81 18.04 1.26
C ALA A 141 2.11 18.44 0.56
N PHE A 142 2.74 19.55 0.96
CA PHE A 142 4.01 19.97 0.37
C PHE A 142 5.15 18.96 0.59
N SER A 143 5.20 18.29 1.75
CA SER A 143 6.18 17.24 2.03
C SER A 143 6.03 16.04 1.08
N ALA A 144 4.79 15.61 0.85
CA ALA A 144 4.49 14.54 -0.10
C ALA A 144 4.78 14.99 -1.54
N LEU A 145 4.31 16.18 -1.94
CA LEU A 145 4.54 16.74 -3.27
C LEU A 145 6.03 16.84 -3.61
N LEU A 146 6.86 17.36 -2.71
CA LEU A 146 8.31 17.43 -2.91
C LEU A 146 8.92 16.06 -3.27
N SER A 147 8.50 15.03 -2.54
CA SER A 147 9.01 13.66 -2.73
C SER A 147 8.51 13.09 -4.06
N LEU A 148 7.23 13.29 -4.40
CA LEU A 148 6.65 12.86 -5.67
C LEU A 148 7.31 13.54 -6.87
N GLU A 149 7.56 14.86 -6.79
CA GLU A 149 8.22 15.61 -7.87
C GLU A 149 9.66 15.12 -8.08
N LYS A 150 10.44 14.93 -7.00
CA LYS A 150 11.80 14.37 -7.08
C LYS A 150 11.79 12.97 -7.71
N SER A 151 10.87 12.11 -7.29
CA SER A 151 10.77 10.75 -7.80
C SER A 151 10.27 10.68 -9.25
N TYR A 152 9.33 11.54 -9.64
CA TYR A 152 8.86 11.66 -11.02
C TYR A 152 9.96 12.15 -11.95
N GLN A 153 10.69 13.20 -11.55
CA GLN A 153 11.81 13.71 -12.33
C GLN A 153 12.90 12.63 -12.52
N PHE A 154 13.23 11.90 -11.45
CA PHE A 154 14.15 10.76 -11.55
C PHE A 154 13.66 9.69 -12.54
N TYR A 155 12.38 9.36 -12.53
CA TYR A 155 11.79 8.41 -13.48
C TYR A 155 11.94 8.91 -14.93
N VAL A 156 11.55 10.16 -15.20
CA VAL A 156 11.64 10.77 -16.53
C VAL A 156 13.08 10.78 -17.02
N ASP A 157 14.03 11.25 -16.21
CA ASP A 157 15.45 11.33 -16.57
C ASP A 157 16.09 9.95 -16.79
N SER A 158 15.62 8.93 -16.06
CA SER A 158 16.17 7.58 -16.16
C SER A 158 15.63 6.79 -17.35
N THR A 159 14.38 7.04 -17.74
CA THR A 159 13.64 6.24 -18.73
C THR A 159 13.37 6.97 -20.05
N ASN A 160 13.53 8.29 -20.09
CA ASN A 160 13.05 9.17 -21.15
C ASN A 160 11.55 9.00 -21.45
N ASP A 161 10.77 8.56 -20.47
CA ASP A 161 9.33 8.33 -20.59
C ASP A 161 8.56 9.40 -19.81
N THR A 162 7.78 10.22 -20.51
CA THR A 162 6.90 11.24 -19.91
C THR A 162 5.43 10.83 -19.93
N SER A 163 5.12 9.58 -20.31
CA SER A 163 3.75 9.09 -20.50
C SER A 163 3.14 8.48 -19.23
N LEU A 164 3.88 8.47 -18.12
CA LEU A 164 3.37 8.04 -16.82
C LEU A 164 2.11 8.87 -16.44
N PRO A 165 0.96 8.22 -16.21
CA PRO A 165 -0.29 8.93 -15.93
C PRO A 165 -0.21 9.81 -14.69
N SER A 166 -0.94 10.92 -14.67
CA SER A 166 -1.06 11.74 -13.47
C SER A 166 -1.79 11.01 -12.35
N ILE A 167 -1.43 11.29 -11.09
CA ILE A 167 -2.11 10.77 -9.89
C ILE A 167 -2.89 11.84 -9.14
N SER A 168 -3.77 11.40 -8.25
CA SER A 168 -4.32 12.25 -7.17
C SER A 168 -3.65 11.96 -5.84
N LEU A 169 -3.50 12.96 -4.99
CA LEU A 169 -2.93 12.84 -3.65
C LEU A 169 -4.03 13.10 -2.61
N ASN A 170 -4.29 12.16 -1.70
CA ASN A 170 -5.27 12.30 -0.64
C ASN A 170 -4.55 12.43 0.71
N MET A 171 -4.71 13.58 1.36
CA MET A 171 -4.09 13.88 2.64
C MET A 171 -5.06 13.63 3.79
N ASN A 172 -4.59 12.95 4.83
CA ASN A 172 -5.35 12.75 6.07
C ASN A 172 -6.71 12.07 5.80
N GLU A 173 -6.69 11.05 4.93
CA GLU A 173 -7.87 10.27 4.58
C GLU A 173 -8.16 9.23 5.66
N ARG A 174 -9.43 9.11 6.07
CA ARG A 174 -9.83 8.22 7.16
C ARG A 174 -10.53 6.99 6.63
N TYR A 175 -9.96 5.83 6.90
CA TYR A 175 -10.62 4.55 6.69
C TYR A 175 -11.02 3.98 8.05
N VAL A 176 -12.33 3.86 8.28
CA VAL A 176 -12.89 3.37 9.54
C VAL A 176 -13.45 1.97 9.33
N LYS A 177 -12.97 1.02 10.13
CA LYS A 177 -13.55 -0.31 10.24
C LYS A 177 -14.59 -0.32 11.35
N GLU A 178 -15.84 -0.62 11.02
CA GLU A 178 -16.94 -0.79 11.97
C GLU A 178 -17.33 -2.26 12.10
N ILE A 179 -17.45 -2.77 13.32
CA ILE A 179 -17.87 -4.13 13.62
C ILE A 179 -19.13 -4.09 14.46
N VAL A 180 -20.23 -4.55 13.89
CA VAL A 180 -21.49 -4.81 14.59
C VAL A 180 -21.40 -6.19 15.23
N TYR A 181 -21.21 -6.26 16.55
CA TYR A 181 -21.00 -7.55 17.22
C TYR A 181 -22.16 -8.07 18.06
N LYS A 182 -23.13 -7.21 18.36
CA LYS A 182 -24.38 -7.63 19.01
C LYS A 182 -25.51 -6.73 18.56
N GLU A 183 -26.60 -7.35 18.13
CA GLU A 183 -27.84 -6.67 17.80
C GLU A 183 -28.97 -7.31 18.60
N THR A 184 -29.66 -6.51 19.40
CA THR A 184 -30.88 -6.89 20.11
C THR A 184 -32.04 -6.05 19.57
N ASP A 185 -33.27 -6.34 20.01
CA ASP A 185 -34.44 -5.55 19.62
C ASP A 185 -34.30 -4.05 19.94
N ASN A 186 -33.45 -3.67 20.91
CA ASN A 186 -33.34 -2.29 21.40
C ASN A 186 -31.93 -1.69 21.30
N GLU A 187 -30.88 -2.48 21.09
CA GLU A 187 -29.49 -2.02 21.16
C GLU A 187 -28.64 -2.64 20.04
N ILE A 188 -27.79 -1.82 19.42
CA ILE A 188 -26.74 -2.24 18.48
C ILE A 188 -25.40 -1.84 19.09
N PHE A 189 -24.51 -2.82 19.22
CA PHE A 189 -23.14 -2.61 19.68
C PHE A 189 -22.20 -2.57 18.48
N ILE A 190 -21.51 -1.44 18.31
CA ILE A 190 -20.58 -1.18 17.22
C ILE A 190 -19.20 -0.89 17.82
N ALA A 191 -18.17 -1.56 17.31
CA ALA A 191 -16.79 -1.21 17.59
C ALA A 191 -16.16 -0.63 16.32
N SER A 192 -15.55 0.55 16.43
CA SER A 192 -15.00 1.29 15.31
C SER A 192 -13.49 1.47 15.46
N SER A 193 -12.73 1.37 14.37
CA SER A 193 -11.29 1.62 14.38
C SER A 193 -10.87 2.39 13.15
N ASP A 194 -10.10 3.45 13.34
CA ASP A 194 -9.41 4.10 12.23
C ASP A 194 -8.18 3.27 11.83
N LEU A 195 -7.94 3.13 10.52
CA LEU A 195 -6.64 2.77 10.00
C LEU A 195 -5.72 3.98 10.17
N VAL A 196 -4.57 3.74 10.78
CA VAL A 196 -3.58 4.77 11.12
C VAL A 196 -2.18 4.27 10.78
N ASP A 197 -1.23 5.19 10.73
CA ASP A 197 0.18 4.91 10.42
C ASP A 197 0.37 4.14 9.12
N ASN A 198 -0.28 4.61 8.03
CA ASN A 198 -0.07 4.01 6.73
C ASN A 198 -0.12 5.02 5.58
N ALA A 199 0.45 4.63 4.45
CA ALA A 199 0.18 5.21 3.15
C ALA A 199 -0.26 4.08 2.20
N ILE A 200 -0.95 4.43 1.11
CA ILE A 200 -1.38 3.44 0.13
C ILE A 200 -1.47 4.06 -1.26
N TYR A 201 -1.02 3.31 -2.26
CA TYR A 201 -1.37 3.51 -3.65
C TYR A 201 -2.63 2.73 -4.03
N SER A 202 -3.67 3.43 -4.48
CA SER A 202 -4.89 2.84 -5.05
C SER A 202 -4.69 2.57 -6.54
N PHE A 203 -4.70 1.30 -6.92
CA PHE A 203 -4.59 0.86 -8.32
C PHE A 203 -5.72 1.41 -9.20
N GLU A 204 -6.96 1.30 -8.72
CA GLU A 204 -8.17 1.73 -9.43
C GLU A 204 -8.21 3.24 -9.63
N ASN A 205 -8.04 4.00 -8.55
CA ASN A 205 -8.18 5.46 -8.57
C ASN A 205 -6.91 6.17 -9.01
N LYS A 206 -5.79 5.44 -9.14
CA LYS A 206 -4.44 5.97 -9.38
C LYS A 206 -4.15 7.14 -8.44
N SER A 207 -4.33 6.86 -7.14
CA SER A 207 -4.18 7.86 -6.08
C SER A 207 -3.25 7.37 -4.99
N ILE A 208 -2.50 8.28 -4.39
CA ILE A 208 -1.73 8.01 -3.17
C ILE A 208 -2.48 8.64 -2.01
N SER A 209 -2.78 7.84 -0.99
CA SER A 209 -3.50 8.28 0.21
C SER A 209 -2.63 8.13 1.44
N PHE A 210 -2.60 9.18 2.26
CA PHE A 210 -1.93 9.16 3.56
C PHE A 210 -2.95 9.12 4.68
N TYR A 211 -2.84 8.11 5.54
CA TYR A 211 -3.70 7.95 6.71
C TYR A 211 -3.15 8.73 7.91
N PRO A 212 -4.01 9.12 8.87
CA PRO A 212 -3.57 9.77 10.09
C PRO A 212 -2.54 8.94 10.86
N GLN A 213 -1.70 9.62 11.63
CA GLN A 213 -0.79 8.95 12.56
C GLN A 213 -1.54 8.47 13.81
N ASN A 214 -1.11 7.37 14.43
CA ASN A 214 -1.58 6.96 15.75
C ASN A 214 -1.01 7.88 16.84
N LYS A 215 -1.86 8.32 17.77
CA LYS A 215 -1.43 9.19 18.88
C LYS A 215 -0.57 8.48 19.93
N GLU A 216 -0.82 7.20 20.19
CA GLU A 216 -0.26 6.51 21.36
C GLU A 216 0.96 5.64 21.04
N ASN A 217 0.93 4.92 19.92
CA ASN A 217 2.00 4.01 19.52
C ASN A 217 2.24 4.08 17.99
N PRO A 218 2.78 5.20 17.49
CA PRO A 218 2.97 5.40 16.06
C PRO A 218 4.03 4.45 15.48
N ILE A 219 3.70 3.71 14.42
CA ILE A 219 4.63 2.77 13.74
C ILE A 219 5.82 3.49 13.10
N PHE A 220 5.61 4.73 12.67
CA PHE A 220 6.65 5.56 12.03
C PHE A 220 7.42 6.42 13.05
N GLY A 221 7.45 6.00 14.31
CA GLY A 221 7.97 6.78 15.42
C GLY A 221 7.27 8.13 15.55
N SER A 222 8.00 9.19 15.90
CA SER A 222 7.43 10.52 16.13
C SER A 222 6.96 11.28 14.88
N SER A 223 7.05 10.69 13.68
CA SER A 223 6.71 11.40 12.44
C SER A 223 5.64 10.68 11.63
N PRO A 224 4.66 11.41 11.09
CA PRO A 224 3.66 10.82 10.21
C PRO A 224 4.29 10.41 8.87
N ALA A 225 3.64 9.47 8.17
CA ALA A 225 4.11 8.88 6.92
C ALA A 225 4.48 9.92 5.85
N TRP A 226 3.67 10.96 5.70
CA TRP A 226 3.88 12.03 4.70
C TRP A 226 5.13 12.89 4.96
N ARG A 227 5.73 12.82 6.16
CA ARG A 227 7.01 13.49 6.45
C ARG A 227 8.22 12.63 6.11
N ILE A 228 8.04 11.37 5.73
CA ILE A 228 9.12 10.45 5.41
C ILE A 228 9.18 10.30 3.89
N PRO A 229 10.16 10.92 3.20
CA PRO A 229 10.22 10.92 1.74
C PRO A 229 10.24 9.53 1.13
N PHE A 230 10.93 8.57 1.78
CA PHE A 230 10.96 7.17 1.36
C PHE A 230 9.57 6.58 1.20
N ILE A 231 8.65 6.79 2.15
CA ILE A 231 7.28 6.24 2.09
C ILE A 231 6.52 6.84 0.90
N THR A 232 6.64 8.15 0.70
CA THR A 232 5.96 8.79 -0.46
C THR A 232 6.51 8.26 -1.78
N SER A 233 7.83 8.09 -1.88
CA SER A 233 8.43 7.51 -3.08
C SER A 233 8.16 6.02 -3.24
N HIS A 234 7.91 5.29 -2.15
CA HIS A 234 7.51 3.89 -2.18
C HIS A 234 6.15 3.76 -2.88
N GLU A 235 5.15 4.54 -2.44
CA GLU A 235 3.83 4.56 -3.09
C GLU A 235 3.91 4.98 -4.57
N MET A 236 4.80 5.92 -4.90
CA MET A 236 5.10 6.27 -6.30
C MET A 236 5.69 5.10 -7.09
N GLY A 237 6.52 4.27 -6.47
CA GLY A 237 7.06 3.06 -7.10
C GLY A 237 5.96 2.05 -7.46
N HIS A 238 4.93 1.90 -6.64
CA HIS A 238 3.76 1.11 -7.00
C HIS A 238 3.04 1.67 -8.23
N HIS A 239 2.90 3.00 -8.31
CA HIS A 239 2.30 3.67 -9.47
C HIS A 239 3.10 3.43 -10.76
N VAL A 240 4.43 3.57 -10.68
CA VAL A 240 5.34 3.30 -11.80
C VAL A 240 5.25 1.84 -12.24
N LEU A 241 5.22 0.88 -11.32
CA LEU A 241 5.07 -0.53 -11.69
C LEU A 241 3.71 -0.80 -12.33
N ASN A 242 2.64 -0.27 -11.73
CA ASN A 242 1.28 -0.45 -12.23
C ASN A 242 1.07 0.13 -13.63
N TYR A 243 1.82 1.18 -14.00
CA TYR A 243 1.80 1.69 -15.37
C TYR A 243 2.25 0.63 -16.39
N TYR A 244 3.23 -0.20 -16.04
CA TYR A 244 3.72 -1.24 -16.92
C TYR A 244 2.93 -2.54 -16.78
N ILE A 245 2.61 -2.98 -15.56
CA ILE A 245 1.81 -4.19 -15.28
C ILE A 245 0.58 -3.74 -14.47
N PRO A 246 -0.52 -3.34 -15.15
CA PRO A 246 -1.71 -2.91 -14.45
C PRO A 246 -2.38 -4.10 -13.78
N VAL A 247 -2.40 -4.13 -12.45
CA VAL A 247 -2.96 -5.29 -11.71
C VAL A 247 -4.44 -5.48 -12.05
N ASP A 248 -5.15 -4.38 -12.30
CA ASP A 248 -6.55 -4.32 -12.69
C ASP A 248 -6.84 -4.81 -14.12
N GLU A 249 -5.83 -4.92 -14.99
CA GLU A 249 -5.98 -5.58 -16.30
C GLU A 249 -5.99 -7.12 -16.18
N PHE A 250 -5.42 -7.67 -15.10
CA PHE A 250 -5.20 -9.10 -14.93
C PHE A 250 -6.07 -9.73 -13.84
N PHE A 251 -6.47 -8.94 -12.83
CA PHE A 251 -7.30 -9.35 -11.71
C PHE A 251 -8.47 -8.39 -11.58
N SER A 252 -9.65 -8.90 -11.21
CA SER A 252 -10.78 -8.01 -10.96
C SER A 252 -10.48 -7.10 -9.75
N VAL A 253 -11.03 -5.89 -9.77
CA VAL A 253 -10.88 -4.92 -8.68
C VAL A 253 -11.32 -5.54 -7.36
N GLU A 254 -12.39 -6.34 -7.35
CA GLU A 254 -12.86 -7.04 -6.16
C GLU A 254 -11.82 -8.02 -5.61
N VAL A 255 -11.14 -8.78 -6.49
CA VAL A 255 -10.09 -9.73 -6.08
C VAL A 255 -8.89 -8.99 -5.46
N VAL A 256 -8.47 -7.90 -6.09
CA VAL A 256 -7.36 -7.07 -5.60
C VAL A 256 -7.72 -6.43 -4.26
N GLU A 257 -8.90 -5.84 -4.16
CA GLU A 257 -9.39 -5.25 -2.91
C GLU A 257 -9.54 -6.26 -1.79
N GLN A 258 -10.11 -7.44 -2.07
CA GLN A 258 -10.22 -8.52 -1.10
C GLN A 258 -8.83 -8.87 -0.58
N TYR A 259 -7.85 -9.07 -1.48
CA TYR A 259 -6.50 -9.38 -1.07
C TYR A 259 -5.83 -8.25 -0.28
N ILE A 260 -5.94 -7.00 -0.71
CA ILE A 260 -5.39 -5.83 0.00
C ILE A 260 -6.03 -5.72 1.39
N LYS A 261 -7.34 -5.96 1.51
CA LYS A 261 -8.03 -6.00 2.81
C LYS A 261 -7.50 -7.13 3.70
N HIS A 262 -7.04 -8.26 3.15
CA HIS A 262 -6.34 -9.30 3.92
C HIS A 262 -4.90 -8.92 4.27
N SER A 263 -4.14 -8.37 3.33
CA SER A 263 -2.74 -8.01 3.55
C SER A 263 -2.60 -6.83 4.50
N THR A 264 -3.50 -5.86 4.49
CA THR A 264 -3.51 -4.74 5.45
C THR A 264 -3.82 -5.22 6.88
N GLN A 265 -4.60 -6.29 7.06
CA GLN A 265 -4.77 -6.95 8.37
C GLN A 265 -3.51 -7.68 8.81
N LEU A 266 -2.71 -8.12 7.83
CA LEU A 266 -1.40 -8.70 8.03
C LEU A 266 -0.34 -7.60 8.31
N ALA A 267 -0.48 -6.37 7.85
CA ALA A 267 0.52 -5.31 8.06
C ALA A 267 0.26 -4.45 9.31
N GLY A 268 -0.97 -4.41 9.83
CA GLY A 268 -1.39 -3.49 10.89
C GLY A 268 -1.31 -4.04 12.32
N ASN A 269 -0.93 -3.15 13.24
CA ASN A 269 -0.94 -3.31 14.69
C ASN A 269 -2.39 -3.43 15.22
N ASN A 270 -3.09 -4.52 14.89
CA ASN A 270 -4.44 -4.82 15.39
C ASN A 270 -4.37 -5.28 16.86
N GLY A 271 -3.87 -4.41 17.73
CA GLY A 271 -3.73 -4.66 19.16
C GLY A 271 -5.03 -5.01 19.86
N ASP A 272 -6.19 -4.57 19.33
CA ASP A 272 -7.41 -4.44 20.13
C ASP A 272 -8.65 -5.19 19.64
N PHE A 273 -8.60 -5.92 18.52
CA PHE A 273 -9.77 -6.66 18.03
C PHE A 273 -9.63 -8.17 18.22
N PHE A 274 -10.10 -8.65 19.38
CA PHE A 274 -10.26 -10.09 19.70
C PHE A 274 -11.42 -10.78 18.95
N PHE A 275 -12.02 -10.14 17.93
CA PHE A 275 -13.22 -10.64 17.27
C PHE A 275 -12.91 -11.30 15.93
N GLY A 276 -12.66 -12.61 15.99
CA GLY A 276 -13.04 -13.56 14.94
C GLY A 276 -12.38 -13.45 13.57
N LYS A 277 -12.59 -14.53 12.84
CA LYS A 277 -12.14 -14.80 11.48
C LYS A 277 -12.84 -13.83 10.50
N ILE A 278 -12.23 -13.27 9.45
CA ILE A 278 -13.03 -12.61 8.39
C ILE A 278 -13.46 -13.67 7.38
N LEU A 279 -14.74 -13.70 7.02
CA LEU A 279 -15.19 -14.51 5.91
C LEU A 279 -14.73 -13.83 4.62
N VAL A 280 -13.80 -14.47 3.96
CA VAL A 280 -13.36 -14.14 2.62
C VAL A 280 -13.86 -15.23 1.70
N GLU A 281 -14.36 -14.87 0.53
CA GLU A 281 -14.51 -15.84 -0.55
C GLU A 281 -13.15 -16.50 -0.84
N GLU A 282 -13.13 -17.83 -0.85
CA GLU A 282 -11.91 -18.57 -1.17
C GLU A 282 -11.53 -18.28 -2.63
N MET A 283 -10.38 -17.63 -2.81
CA MET A 283 -9.78 -17.47 -4.13
C MET A 283 -9.22 -18.81 -4.59
N GLU A 284 -9.29 -19.05 -5.91
CA GLU A 284 -8.65 -20.22 -6.51
C GLU A 284 -7.12 -20.17 -6.23
N PRO A 285 -6.49 -21.27 -5.75
CA PRO A 285 -5.11 -21.25 -5.27
C PRO A 285 -4.06 -20.77 -6.27
N GLN A 286 -4.21 -21.08 -7.56
CA GLN A 286 -3.31 -20.59 -8.61
C GLN A 286 -3.43 -19.06 -8.74
N THR A 287 -4.65 -18.53 -8.75
CA THR A 287 -4.94 -17.09 -8.80
C THR A 287 -4.40 -16.37 -7.55
N GLU A 288 -4.64 -16.90 -6.36
CA GLU A 288 -4.09 -16.35 -5.09
C GLU A 288 -2.56 -16.35 -5.11
N GLY A 289 -1.95 -17.44 -5.57
CA GLY A 289 -0.50 -17.57 -5.65
C GLY A 289 0.15 -16.58 -6.61
N ILE A 290 -0.43 -16.38 -7.79
CA ILE A 290 0.10 -15.42 -8.78
C ILE A 290 -0.10 -13.98 -8.28
N LEU A 291 -1.28 -13.64 -7.74
CA LEU A 291 -1.55 -12.31 -7.19
C LEU A 291 -0.57 -11.96 -6.06
N LYS A 292 -0.30 -12.91 -5.15
CA LYS A 292 0.74 -12.79 -4.13
C LYS A 292 2.06 -12.35 -4.76
N ILE A 293 2.58 -13.14 -5.69
CA ILE A 293 3.89 -12.86 -6.31
C ILE A 293 3.94 -11.47 -6.94
N LEU A 294 2.87 -11.06 -7.65
CA LEU A 294 2.79 -9.71 -8.19
C LEU A 294 2.80 -8.63 -7.12
N LEU A 295 2.08 -8.81 -6.02
CA LEU A 295 2.11 -7.86 -4.92
C LEU A 295 3.48 -7.79 -4.25
N ALA A 296 4.18 -8.92 -4.07
CA ALA A 296 5.58 -8.89 -3.65
C ALA A 296 6.48 -8.15 -4.66
N TYR A 297 6.20 -8.22 -5.96
CA TYR A 297 6.91 -7.42 -6.96
C TYR A 297 6.57 -5.93 -6.88
N HIS A 298 5.33 -5.57 -6.57
CA HIS A 298 4.95 -4.19 -6.27
C HIS A 298 5.72 -3.64 -5.08
N GLU A 299 5.79 -4.39 -3.99
CA GLU A 299 6.57 -4.04 -2.80
C GLU A 299 8.06 -3.92 -3.11
N ALA A 300 8.62 -4.91 -3.81
CA ALA A 300 10.04 -4.95 -4.13
C ALA A 300 10.47 -3.81 -5.06
N PHE A 301 9.69 -3.58 -6.11
CA PHE A 301 9.92 -2.48 -7.04
C PHE A 301 9.79 -1.15 -6.34
N ALA A 302 8.79 -0.98 -5.47
CA ALA A 302 8.57 0.25 -4.73
C ALA A 302 9.72 0.56 -3.75
N ASP A 303 10.23 -0.43 -3.02
CA ASP A 303 11.41 -0.27 -2.16
C ASP A 303 12.65 0.12 -2.97
N ILE A 304 12.93 -0.58 -4.07
CA ILE A 304 14.06 -0.26 -4.96
C ILE A 304 13.88 1.14 -5.56
N PHE A 305 12.68 1.49 -6.03
CA PHE A 305 12.41 2.79 -6.64
C PHE A 305 12.58 3.93 -5.63
N ALA A 306 12.06 3.79 -4.41
CA ALA A 306 12.30 4.74 -3.33
C ALA A 306 13.79 4.85 -2.97
N TYR A 307 14.48 3.71 -2.93
CA TYR A 307 15.92 3.66 -2.67
C TYR A 307 16.74 4.42 -3.72
N LEU A 308 16.37 4.30 -5.00
CA LEU A 308 17.10 4.88 -6.11
C LEU A 308 16.76 6.36 -6.37
N SER A 309 15.51 6.76 -6.19
CA SER A 309 15.00 8.05 -6.69
C SER A 309 15.31 9.25 -5.80
N LEU A 310 15.43 9.05 -4.50
CA LEU A 310 15.59 10.16 -3.54
C LEU A 310 17.05 10.50 -3.22
N GLY A 311 17.99 9.64 -3.63
CA GLY A 311 19.41 9.76 -3.29
C GLY A 311 19.74 9.33 -1.84
N PRO A 312 21.04 9.22 -1.50
CA PRO A 312 21.51 8.54 -0.29
C PRO A 312 21.10 9.20 1.03
N ASN A 313 20.75 10.49 1.02
CA ASN A 313 20.37 11.17 2.27
C ASN A 313 18.88 11.01 2.62
N PHE A 314 18.05 10.69 1.63
CA PHE A 314 16.59 10.63 1.76
C PHE A 314 16.06 9.20 1.74
N ASN A 315 16.83 8.27 1.18
CA ASN A 315 16.40 6.89 0.99
C ASN A 315 16.55 5.98 2.23
N MET A 316 17.08 6.51 3.34
CA MET A 316 17.22 5.74 4.58
C MET A 316 16.05 5.99 5.53
N LEU A 317 15.45 4.91 6.03
CA LEU A 317 14.41 4.91 7.06
C LEU A 317 14.99 5.03 8.49
N VAL A 318 16.06 5.83 8.66
CA VAL A 318 16.69 6.03 9.97
C VAL A 318 15.68 6.61 10.95
N GLY A 319 15.53 5.97 12.11
CA GLY A 319 14.58 6.40 13.15
C GLY A 319 13.11 6.13 12.82
N VAL A 320 12.86 5.17 11.92
CA VAL A 320 11.54 4.59 11.63
C VAL A 320 11.56 3.13 12.13
N ASP A 321 11.46 2.98 13.45
CA ASP A 321 11.43 1.71 14.22
C ASP A 321 11.99 0.47 13.48
N CYS A 322 11.20 -0.59 13.36
CA CYS A 322 11.54 -1.87 12.75
C CYS A 322 11.72 -1.81 11.21
N MET A 323 11.39 -0.70 10.56
CA MET A 323 11.46 -0.60 9.10
C MET A 323 12.87 -0.28 8.61
N GLN A 324 13.73 0.26 9.48
CA GLN A 324 15.08 0.67 9.12
C GLN A 324 15.90 -0.45 8.48
N THR A 325 15.82 -1.66 9.01
CA THR A 325 16.50 -2.84 8.44
C THR A 325 15.55 -3.64 7.55
N SER A 326 14.29 -3.79 7.96
CA SER A 326 13.30 -4.63 7.28
C SER A 326 12.98 -4.17 5.85
N ARG A 327 12.95 -2.86 5.59
CA ARG A 327 12.64 -2.30 4.26
C ARG A 327 13.87 -1.73 3.52
N ASP A 328 15.05 -1.75 4.15
CA ASP A 328 16.29 -1.36 3.48
C ASP A 328 16.72 -2.42 2.46
N VAL A 329 16.85 -1.98 1.21
CA VAL A 329 17.32 -2.77 0.07
C VAL A 329 18.74 -3.29 0.30
N ASP A 330 19.57 -2.53 1.02
CA ASP A 330 20.97 -2.87 1.25
C ASP A 330 21.17 -3.81 2.44
N SER A 331 20.20 -3.87 3.35
CA SER A 331 20.23 -4.78 4.50
C SER A 331 19.88 -6.21 4.06
N ASN A 332 20.75 -7.15 4.39
CA ASN A 332 20.51 -8.58 4.17
C ASN A 332 19.69 -9.24 5.30
N ILE A 333 19.24 -8.47 6.29
CA ILE A 333 18.50 -8.96 7.46
C ILE A 333 17.27 -8.10 7.76
N PHE A 334 16.25 -8.73 8.35
CA PHE A 334 15.16 -8.06 9.06
C PHE A 334 15.61 -7.60 10.45
N GLU A 335 14.73 -6.87 11.15
CA GLU A 335 15.00 -6.36 12.50
C GLU A 335 15.28 -7.47 13.53
N ASP A 336 14.63 -8.64 13.39
CA ASP A 336 14.89 -9.81 14.23
C ASP A 336 16.10 -10.66 13.80
N TYR A 337 16.95 -10.14 12.91
CA TYR A 337 18.11 -10.80 12.30
C TYR A 337 17.79 -11.96 11.34
N THR A 338 16.52 -12.18 10.98
CA THR A 338 16.16 -13.13 9.93
C THR A 338 16.77 -12.69 8.60
N GLU A 339 17.44 -13.59 7.88
CA GLU A 339 18.05 -13.27 6.59
C GLU A 339 17.01 -13.05 5.48
N LYS A 340 17.27 -12.07 4.62
CA LYS A 340 16.47 -11.77 3.43
C LYS A 340 16.85 -12.64 2.24
N LYS A 341 16.41 -13.90 2.24
CA LYS A 341 16.63 -14.86 1.14
C LYS A 341 15.35 -15.60 0.78
N LEU A 342 15.15 -15.88 -0.50
CA LEU A 342 14.09 -16.77 -1.00
C LEU A 342 14.45 -18.23 -0.75
N SER A 343 14.59 -18.61 0.53
CA SER A 343 14.79 -20.00 0.93
C SER A 343 13.54 -20.86 0.65
N TYR A 344 13.70 -22.19 0.66
CA TYR A 344 12.58 -23.13 0.54
C TYR A 344 11.43 -22.80 1.49
N THR A 345 11.75 -22.54 2.76
CA THR A 345 10.74 -22.23 3.78
C THR A 345 10.01 -20.91 3.48
N VAL A 346 10.71 -19.90 2.97
CA VAL A 346 10.09 -18.62 2.60
C VAL A 346 9.13 -18.81 1.43
N VAL A 347 9.57 -19.46 0.35
CA VAL A 347 8.76 -19.70 -0.86
C VAL A 347 7.54 -20.56 -0.54
N GLU A 348 7.72 -21.68 0.17
CA GLU A 348 6.61 -22.56 0.56
C GLU A 348 5.60 -21.86 1.48
N ARG A 349 6.10 -21.10 2.46
CA ARG A 349 5.23 -20.35 3.38
C ARG A 349 4.44 -19.31 2.62
N TYR A 350 5.07 -18.57 1.71
CA TYR A 350 4.43 -17.51 0.95
C TYR A 350 3.33 -18.03 0.02
N LEU A 351 3.64 -19.05 -0.77
CA LEU A 351 2.72 -19.60 -1.76
C LEU A 351 1.61 -20.44 -1.14
N LYS A 352 1.75 -20.91 0.10
CA LYS A 352 0.66 -21.58 0.80
C LYS A 352 -0.53 -20.61 0.97
N PRO A 353 -1.79 -21.05 0.78
CA PRO A 353 -2.98 -20.23 1.03
C PRO A 353 -2.95 -19.57 2.40
N VAL A 354 -3.49 -18.35 2.51
CA VAL A 354 -3.60 -17.67 3.80
C VAL A 354 -4.63 -18.39 4.66
N SER A 355 -4.22 -18.87 5.83
CA SER A 355 -5.15 -19.48 6.77
C SER A 355 -5.70 -18.43 7.71
N VAL A 356 -6.84 -18.72 8.33
CA VAL A 356 -7.41 -17.80 9.29
C VAL A 356 -6.53 -17.59 10.53
N LYS A 357 -5.74 -18.60 10.91
CA LYS A 357 -4.78 -18.45 12.01
C LYS A 357 -3.76 -17.35 11.70
N ASP A 358 -3.34 -17.24 10.44
CA ASP A 358 -2.37 -16.24 10.00
C ASP A 358 -2.95 -14.82 10.15
N LEU A 359 -4.23 -14.63 9.83
CA LEU A 359 -4.96 -13.35 9.98
C LEU A 359 -5.13 -12.91 11.45
N THR A 360 -5.21 -13.86 12.38
CA THR A 360 -5.46 -13.58 13.80
C THR A 360 -4.20 -13.48 14.66
N SER A 361 -3.02 -13.73 14.08
CA SER A 361 -1.77 -13.66 14.83
C SER A 361 -1.42 -12.21 15.16
N LYS A 362 -1.10 -11.90 16.43
CA LYS A 362 -0.51 -10.60 16.78
C LYS A 362 0.85 -10.50 16.09
N LYS A 363 1.06 -9.41 15.36
CA LYS A 363 2.27 -9.21 14.58
C LYS A 363 3.10 -8.10 15.18
N SER A 364 4.37 -8.40 15.34
CA SER A 364 5.39 -7.39 15.57
C SER A 364 5.88 -6.95 14.20
N CYS A 365 6.06 -5.65 14.01
CA CYS A 365 6.69 -5.14 12.79
C CYS A 365 8.18 -5.52 12.70
N ALA A 366 8.77 -6.05 13.79
CA ALA A 366 10.16 -6.53 13.81
C ALA A 366 10.35 -7.97 13.32
N ILE A 367 9.28 -8.79 13.31
CA ILE A 367 9.36 -10.22 12.95
C ILE A 367 8.69 -10.40 11.59
N PRO A 368 9.43 -10.84 10.55
CA PRO A 368 8.87 -11.00 9.22
C PRO A 368 7.78 -12.07 9.21
N ASN A 369 6.69 -11.78 8.52
CA ASN A 369 5.68 -12.74 8.15
C ASN A 369 5.75 -13.02 6.66
N PHE A 370 6.38 -14.14 6.28
CA PHE A 370 6.42 -14.61 4.89
C PHE A 370 5.08 -15.09 4.31
N LYS A 371 3.94 -14.62 4.84
CA LYS A 371 2.61 -14.62 4.19
C LYS A 371 2.25 -13.25 3.64
N ASP A 372 2.96 -12.23 4.09
CA ASP A 372 2.76 -10.84 3.78
C ASP A 372 3.57 -10.47 2.53
N PRO A 373 2.95 -9.88 1.49
CA PRO A 373 3.71 -9.39 0.34
C PRO A 373 4.78 -8.36 0.72
N HIS A 374 4.60 -7.58 1.79
CA HIS A 374 5.57 -6.58 2.22
C HIS A 374 6.93 -7.21 2.61
N ASP A 375 6.90 -8.30 3.37
CA ASP A 375 8.14 -8.96 3.82
C ASP A 375 8.81 -9.73 2.69
N VAL A 376 8.04 -10.44 1.85
CA VAL A 376 8.60 -11.14 0.69
C VAL A 376 9.07 -10.15 -0.37
N GLY A 377 8.39 -9.02 -0.53
CA GLY A 377 8.83 -7.90 -1.35
C GLY A 377 10.16 -7.35 -0.88
N ALA A 378 10.37 -7.16 0.42
CA ALA A 378 11.66 -6.75 0.97
C ALA A 378 12.77 -7.78 0.70
N VAL A 379 12.48 -9.09 0.75
CA VAL A 379 13.43 -10.14 0.34
C VAL A 379 13.78 -10.00 -1.15
N VAL A 380 12.78 -9.84 -2.02
CA VAL A 380 12.99 -9.69 -3.46
C VAL A 380 13.77 -8.39 -3.75
N ALA A 381 13.44 -7.29 -3.08
CA ALA A 381 14.13 -6.01 -3.22
C ALA A 381 15.63 -6.15 -2.90
N HIS A 382 15.96 -6.75 -1.75
CA HIS A 382 17.34 -6.97 -1.34
C HIS A 382 18.12 -7.84 -2.33
N THR A 383 17.51 -8.94 -2.76
CA THR A 383 18.16 -9.91 -3.65
C THR A 383 18.40 -9.32 -5.04
N MET A 384 17.42 -8.61 -5.61
CA MET A 384 17.59 -7.89 -6.88
C MET A 384 18.59 -6.73 -6.74
N GLY A 385 18.52 -5.96 -5.65
CA GLY A 385 19.44 -4.87 -5.35
C GLY A 385 20.89 -5.34 -5.25
N THR A 386 21.13 -6.50 -4.62
CA THR A 386 22.45 -7.12 -4.52
C THR A 386 22.96 -7.57 -5.89
N LEU A 387 22.13 -8.22 -6.71
CA LEU A 387 22.50 -8.60 -8.07
C LEU A 387 22.88 -7.40 -8.95
N LEU A 388 22.12 -6.30 -8.87
CA LEU A 388 22.46 -5.05 -9.55
C LEU A 388 23.81 -4.47 -9.10
N LYS A 389 24.17 -4.62 -7.83
CA LYS A 389 25.49 -4.21 -7.30
C LYS A 389 26.62 -5.10 -7.80
N LEU A 390 26.42 -6.42 -7.80
CA LEU A 390 27.41 -7.38 -8.30
C LEU A 390 27.71 -7.18 -9.80
N GLY A 391 26.70 -6.75 -10.57
CA GLY A 391 26.83 -6.41 -11.99
C GLY A 391 27.52 -5.07 -12.25
N ASN A 392 28.03 -4.38 -11.21
CA ASN A 392 28.64 -3.05 -11.34
C ASN A 392 27.77 -2.04 -12.10
N ILE A 393 26.43 -2.17 -12.03
CA ILE A 393 25.51 -1.23 -12.67
C ILE A 393 25.67 0.13 -12.00
N MET A 394 26.31 1.06 -12.72
CA MET A 394 27.01 2.19 -12.11
C MET A 394 26.08 3.26 -11.56
N THR A 395 24.95 3.52 -12.21
CA THR A 395 24.06 4.64 -11.83
C THR A 395 22.70 4.16 -11.35
N ALA A 396 22.04 4.97 -10.51
CA ALA A 396 20.66 4.70 -10.10
C ALA A 396 19.71 4.65 -11.30
N ALA A 397 19.96 5.48 -12.32
CA ALA A 397 19.21 5.48 -13.57
C ALA A 397 19.37 4.17 -14.35
N ASP A 398 20.58 3.62 -14.45
CA ASP A 398 20.81 2.31 -15.09
C ASP A 398 20.07 1.19 -14.35
N LYS A 399 20.09 1.22 -13.01
CA LYS A 399 19.36 0.24 -12.20
C LYS A 399 17.86 0.31 -12.46
N LEU A 400 17.28 1.51 -12.52
CA LEU A 400 15.86 1.68 -12.89
C LEU A 400 15.58 1.20 -14.32
N ARG A 401 16.49 1.40 -15.27
CA ARG A 401 16.35 0.86 -16.64
C ARG A 401 16.31 -0.67 -16.66
N VAL A 402 17.18 -1.35 -15.90
CA VAL A 402 17.14 -2.81 -15.76
C VAL A 402 15.78 -3.25 -15.20
N MET A 403 15.32 -2.62 -14.10
CA MET A 403 14.04 -2.93 -13.48
C MET A 403 12.86 -2.73 -14.43
N THR A 404 12.80 -1.60 -15.15
CA THR A 404 11.70 -1.31 -16.09
C THR A 404 11.71 -2.22 -17.31
N ASN A 405 12.88 -2.64 -17.81
CA ASN A 405 12.97 -3.60 -18.90
C ASN A 405 12.55 -5.02 -18.47
N TRP A 406 12.89 -5.43 -17.24
CA TRP A 406 12.39 -6.67 -16.66
C TRP A 406 10.87 -6.67 -16.59
N VAL A 407 10.27 -5.63 -16.03
CA VAL A 407 8.82 -5.49 -15.92
C VAL A 407 8.14 -5.50 -17.29
N LYS A 408 8.69 -4.80 -18.29
CA LYS A 408 8.18 -4.83 -19.67
C LYS A 408 8.21 -6.24 -20.26
N LEU A 409 9.27 -7.00 -20.00
CA LEU A 409 9.38 -8.40 -20.45
C LEU A 409 8.34 -9.29 -19.76
N VAL A 410 8.14 -9.15 -18.45
CA VAL A 410 7.09 -9.86 -17.69
C VAL A 410 5.72 -9.53 -18.27
N LYS A 411 5.39 -8.26 -18.52
CA LYS A 411 4.11 -7.83 -19.12
C LYS A 411 3.84 -8.56 -20.45
N VAL A 412 4.82 -8.58 -21.35
CA VAL A 412 4.69 -9.22 -22.68
C VAL A 412 4.43 -10.72 -22.56
N LYS A 413 5.02 -11.38 -21.56
CA LYS A 413 4.89 -12.83 -21.34
C LYS A 413 3.73 -13.19 -20.40
N PHE A 414 3.09 -12.21 -19.77
CA PHE A 414 2.11 -12.42 -18.70
C PHE A 414 0.99 -13.42 -19.07
N PRO A 415 0.35 -13.35 -20.26
CA PRO A 415 -0.71 -14.28 -20.64
C PRO A 415 -0.29 -15.76 -20.66
N LEU A 416 1.00 -16.03 -20.91
CA LEU A 416 1.56 -17.38 -20.89
C LEU A 416 1.98 -17.78 -19.48
N LEU A 417 2.60 -16.84 -18.76
CA LEU A 417 3.08 -17.07 -17.39
C LEU A 417 1.94 -17.39 -16.43
N MET A 418 0.79 -16.73 -16.56
CA MET A 418 -0.36 -16.95 -15.66
C MET A 418 -0.93 -18.37 -15.70
N LEU A 419 -0.59 -19.17 -16.73
CA LEU A 419 -0.98 -20.57 -16.83
C LEU A 419 -0.04 -21.50 -16.03
N MET A 420 1.09 -20.99 -15.57
CA MET A 420 2.06 -21.76 -14.80
C MET A 420 1.62 -21.90 -13.33
N PRO A 421 2.01 -22.99 -12.64
CA PRO A 421 1.91 -23.07 -11.19
C PRO A 421 2.62 -21.87 -10.52
N PRO A 422 2.12 -21.33 -9.39
CA PRO A 422 2.69 -20.12 -8.78
C PRO A 422 4.20 -20.17 -8.53
N LYS A 423 4.75 -21.31 -8.12
CA LYS A 423 6.21 -21.45 -7.92
C LYS A 423 6.98 -21.28 -9.23
N GLU A 424 6.49 -21.88 -10.31
CA GLU A 424 7.09 -21.74 -11.65
C GLU A 424 6.89 -20.33 -12.21
N PHE A 425 5.73 -19.69 -11.96
CA PHE A 425 5.54 -18.27 -12.26
C PHE A 425 6.59 -17.40 -11.57
N PHE A 426 6.83 -17.61 -10.26
CA PHE A 426 7.84 -16.88 -9.49
C PHE A 426 9.25 -17.09 -10.07
N LYS A 427 9.58 -18.35 -10.37
CA LYS A 427 10.85 -18.74 -10.97
C LYS A 427 11.05 -18.08 -12.34
N GLU A 428 10.13 -18.26 -13.28
CA GLU A 428 10.31 -17.77 -14.64
C GLU A 428 10.35 -16.23 -14.71
N THR A 429 9.57 -15.54 -13.86
CA THR A 429 9.62 -14.07 -13.81
C THR A 429 10.93 -13.53 -13.23
N LEU A 430 11.52 -14.17 -12.22
CA LEU A 430 12.85 -13.79 -11.72
C LEU A 430 13.98 -14.20 -12.67
N LYS A 431 13.84 -15.30 -13.40
CA LYS A 431 14.77 -15.67 -14.48
C LYS A 431 14.83 -14.59 -15.57
N MET A 432 13.68 -14.03 -15.95
CA MET A 432 13.62 -12.88 -16.87
C MET A 432 14.40 -11.66 -16.34
N PHE A 433 14.45 -11.46 -15.02
CA PHE A 433 15.30 -10.40 -14.46
C PHE A 433 16.78 -10.69 -14.68
N PHE A 434 17.22 -11.94 -14.50
CA PHE A 434 18.61 -12.33 -14.78
C PHE A 434 18.97 -12.17 -16.26
N GLU A 435 18.07 -12.52 -17.16
CA GLU A 435 18.24 -12.31 -18.61
C GLU A 435 18.40 -10.83 -18.95
N VAL A 436 17.56 -9.96 -18.38
CA VAL A 436 17.68 -8.51 -18.58
C VAL A 436 18.97 -7.98 -17.97
N LEU A 437 19.33 -8.41 -16.75
CA LEU A 437 20.58 -8.00 -16.10
C LEU A 437 21.80 -8.38 -16.94
N ASN A 438 21.83 -9.59 -17.51
CA ASN A 438 22.93 -10.07 -18.34
C ASN A 438 23.14 -9.22 -19.61
N ASN A 439 22.08 -8.58 -20.13
CA ASN A 439 22.18 -7.65 -21.26
C ASN A 439 22.88 -6.32 -20.89
N TYR A 440 22.94 -5.98 -19.61
CA TYR A 440 23.62 -4.77 -19.10
C TYR A 440 25.00 -5.06 -18.53
N SER A 441 25.15 -6.18 -17.83
CA SER A 441 26.42 -6.68 -17.32
C SER A 441 26.41 -8.19 -17.33
N ALA A 442 27.43 -8.80 -17.95
CA ALA A 442 27.61 -10.24 -17.92
C ALA A 442 27.57 -10.76 -16.47
N LEU A 443 26.76 -11.79 -16.22
CA LEU A 443 26.71 -12.45 -14.91
C LEU A 443 28.03 -13.19 -14.70
N ASN A 444 28.71 -12.92 -13.59
CA ASN A 444 30.01 -13.51 -13.24
C ASN A 444 29.89 -14.57 -12.12
N GLU A 445 31.00 -15.14 -11.68
CA GLU A 445 31.04 -16.15 -10.60
C GLU A 445 30.29 -15.72 -9.33
N ASN A 446 30.46 -14.47 -8.89
CA ASN A 446 29.78 -13.94 -7.71
C ASN A 446 28.25 -13.93 -7.87
N HIS A 447 27.74 -13.72 -9.09
CA HIS A 447 26.32 -13.82 -9.35
C HIS A 447 25.83 -15.25 -9.21
N CYS A 448 26.52 -16.24 -9.77
CA CYS A 448 26.16 -17.65 -9.63
C CYS A 448 26.09 -18.07 -8.16
N VAL A 449 27.14 -17.78 -7.39
CA VAL A 449 27.19 -18.08 -5.95
C VAL A 449 26.04 -17.41 -5.20
N TYR A 450 25.76 -16.14 -5.50
CA TYR A 450 24.67 -15.42 -4.85
C TYR A 450 23.29 -15.98 -5.24
N ILE A 451 23.07 -16.33 -6.52
CA ILE A 451 21.79 -16.88 -7.00
C ILE A 451 21.51 -18.21 -6.30
N ASP A 452 22.49 -19.11 -6.23
CA ASP A 452 22.34 -20.41 -5.55
C ASP A 452 21.96 -20.26 -4.07
N GLN A 453 22.55 -19.27 -3.39
CA GLN A 453 22.30 -19.04 -1.97
C GLN A 453 20.99 -18.29 -1.69
N ALA A 454 20.72 -17.23 -2.45
CA ALA A 454 19.63 -16.31 -2.19
C ALA A 454 18.30 -16.78 -2.78
N PHE A 455 18.31 -17.67 -3.78
CA PHE A 455 17.13 -18.17 -4.49
C PHE A 455 16.95 -19.68 -4.37
N ALA A 456 17.51 -20.31 -3.33
CA ALA A 456 17.45 -21.76 -3.12
C ALA A 456 16.01 -22.32 -3.20
N GLY A 457 15.01 -21.59 -2.71
CA GLY A 457 13.60 -22.01 -2.74
C GLY A 457 12.96 -22.06 -4.13
N LEU A 458 13.62 -21.54 -5.16
CA LEU A 458 13.15 -21.57 -6.56
C LEU A 458 13.91 -22.60 -7.42
N ASP A 459 14.86 -23.34 -6.84
CA ASP A 459 15.55 -24.46 -7.49
C ASP A 459 16.19 -24.09 -8.83
N TYR A 460 16.89 -22.95 -8.91
CA TYR A 460 17.70 -22.64 -10.08
C TYR A 460 18.91 -23.56 -10.18
N VAL A 461 19.30 -23.88 -11.41
CA VAL A 461 20.59 -24.52 -11.67
C VAL A 461 21.51 -23.47 -12.24
N THR A 462 22.50 -23.04 -11.47
CA THR A 462 23.53 -22.14 -11.96
C THR A 462 24.77 -22.91 -12.42
N THR A 463 25.50 -22.37 -13.39
CA THR A 463 26.76 -22.94 -13.86
C THR A 463 27.70 -21.81 -14.26
N TYR A 464 28.84 -21.73 -13.60
CA TYR A 464 29.91 -20.80 -13.98
C TYR A 464 30.90 -21.48 -14.92
N SER A 465 31.25 -20.80 -16.01
CA SER A 465 32.30 -21.26 -16.93
C SER A 465 33.55 -20.41 -16.77
N GLU A 466 34.64 -20.98 -16.26
CA GLU A 466 35.94 -20.29 -16.21
C GLU A 466 36.44 -19.90 -17.61
N ALA A 467 36.03 -20.62 -18.65
CA ALA A 467 36.46 -20.36 -20.03
C ALA A 467 35.82 -19.09 -20.62
N THR A 468 34.55 -18.82 -20.31
CA THR A 468 33.86 -17.60 -20.77
C THR A 468 33.83 -16.50 -19.72
N GLY A 469 34.07 -16.83 -18.45
CA GLY A 469 33.88 -15.92 -17.32
C GLY A 469 32.40 -15.62 -17.03
N GLU A 470 31.49 -16.45 -17.53
CA GLU A 470 30.04 -16.20 -17.48
C GLU A 470 29.30 -17.22 -16.61
N CYS A 471 28.28 -16.72 -15.92
CA CYS A 471 27.30 -17.47 -15.16
C CYS A 471 26.05 -17.71 -16.00
N SER A 472 25.68 -18.98 -16.18
CA SER A 472 24.40 -19.40 -16.78
C SER A 472 23.42 -19.77 -15.68
N VAL A 473 22.16 -19.34 -15.82
CA VAL A 473 21.06 -19.71 -14.91
C VAL A 473 20.00 -20.47 -15.70
N LYS A 474 19.64 -21.69 -15.25
CA LYS A 474 18.64 -22.53 -15.92
C LYS A 474 17.39 -22.73 -15.08
#